data_AF-A0A3D0Y1W4-F1
#
_entry.id   AF-A0A3D0Y1W4-F1
#
_cell.length_a   1.000
_cell.length_b   1.000
_cell.length_c   1.000
_cell.angle_alpha   90.00
_cell.angle_beta   90.00
_cell.angle_gamma   90.00
#
_symmetry.space_group_name_H-M   'P 1'
#
loop_
_entity.id
_entity.type
_entity.pdbx_description
1 polymer ?
#
loop_
_entity_poly.entity_id
_entity_poly.type
_entity_poly.pdbx_seq_one_letter_code
_entity_poly.pdbx_strand_id
1 'polypeptide(L)'
;MDKLPSELTTVTSTSRLLAFALIILLPFIGFYLGWQYGMESPQTLNEQPDITIISDPNSADELPDSNDIDTVDPVPQEDQEPSKPIPPVKPIVSPPPSSPNEGTSCGVTNCHGMEVTCGDVSEGGVMCTMEYRIGDFCRQYVDCSVVNGTCQKVEDPRYETCVSCVETCLGIEDPTDAFSCEERCRTE
;
A
#
# COMPACT_ATOMS: atom_id res chain seq x y z
N MET A 1 31.64 31.81 40.48
CA MET A 1 32.01 31.25 39.15
C MET A 1 33.10 30.24 39.42
N ASP A 2 32.69 29.05 39.86
CA ASP A 2 33.60 28.01 40.32
C ASP A 2 34.18 27.28 39.11
N LYS A 3 35.51 27.31 39.04
CA LYS A 3 36.31 26.72 37.97
C LYS A 3 36.31 25.20 38.19
N LEU A 4 35.56 24.46 37.38
CA LEU A 4 35.55 23.01 37.47
C LEU A 4 36.96 22.44 37.20
N PRO A 5 37.42 21.46 37.98
CA PRO A 5 38.75 20.89 37.84
C PRO A 5 38.90 20.15 36.50
N SER A 6 39.96 20.46 35.76
CA SER A 6 40.28 19.90 34.44
C SER A 6 40.65 18.41 34.45
N GLU A 7 40.68 17.78 35.62
CA GLU A 7 41.03 16.37 35.81
C GLU A 7 39.91 15.43 35.35
N LEU A 8 38.66 15.91 35.19
CA LEU A 8 37.53 15.09 34.74
C LEU A 8 37.43 14.89 33.22
N THR A 9 38.33 15.46 32.41
CA THR A 9 38.32 15.30 30.94
C THR A 9 39.49 14.51 30.39
N THR A 10 40.38 13.98 31.24
CA THR A 10 41.49 13.15 30.78
C THR A 10 40.99 11.73 30.48
N VAL A 11 40.59 11.52 29.23
CA VAL A 11 40.30 10.19 28.70
C VAL A 11 41.58 9.36 28.80
N THR A 12 41.59 8.38 29.72
CA THR A 12 42.71 7.47 29.90
C THR A 12 43.05 6.78 28.58
N SER A 13 44.34 6.54 28.32
CA SER A 13 44.79 5.85 27.09
C SER A 13 44.09 4.50 26.90
N THR A 14 43.67 3.86 27.99
CA THR A 14 42.86 2.63 27.99
C THR A 14 41.46 2.83 27.40
N SER A 15 40.80 3.95 27.68
CA SER A 15 39.50 4.29 27.08
C SER A 15 39.61 4.53 25.57
N ARG A 16 40.69 5.18 25.12
CA ARG A 16 40.95 5.34 23.67
C ARG A 16 41.15 3.99 22.97
N LEU A 17 41.96 3.10 23.55
CA LEU A 17 42.18 1.76 23.00
C LEU A 17 40.87 0.95 22.93
N LEU A 18 40.07 1.00 23.99
CA LEU A 18 38.78 0.33 24.05
C LEU A 18 37.79 0.87 23.01
N ALA A 19 37.75 2.19 22.81
CA ALA A 19 36.92 2.80 21.77
C ALA A 19 37.33 2.33 20.36
N PHE A 20 38.64 2.30 20.06
CA PHE A 20 39.12 1.76 18.78
C PHE A 20 38.79 0.28 18.59
N ALA A 21 38.96 -0.53 19.63
CA ALA A 21 38.61 -1.94 19.58
C ALA A 21 37.12 -2.15 19.30
N LEU A 22 36.23 -1.39 19.96
CA LEU A 22 34.79 -1.46 19.72
C LEU A 22 34.41 -1.03 18.30
N ILE A 23 34.96 0.09 17.81
CA ILE A 23 34.68 0.57 16.44
C ILE A 23 35.09 -0.47 15.39
N ILE A 24 36.21 -1.17 15.61
CA ILE A 24 36.69 -2.19 14.68
C ILE A 24 35.87 -3.48 14.81
N LEU A 25 35.54 -3.94 16.02
CA LEU A 25 34.90 -5.24 16.22
C LEU A 25 33.38 -5.24 15.98
N LEU A 26 32.68 -4.15 16.30
CA LEU A 26 31.23 -4.05 16.15
C LEU A 26 30.70 -4.38 14.73
N PRO A 27 31.28 -3.90 13.62
CA PRO A 27 30.79 -4.27 12.29
C PRO A 27 30.95 -5.76 11.98
N PHE A 28 32.02 -6.42 12.44
CA PHE A 28 32.21 -7.86 12.24
C PHE A 28 31.22 -8.68 13.08
N ILE A 29 30.94 -8.25 14.32
CA ILE A 29 29.92 -8.89 15.16
C ILE A 29 28.54 -8.72 14.50
N GLY A 30 28.21 -7.52 14.05
CA GLY A 30 26.94 -7.24 13.35
C GLY A 30 26.78 -8.07 12.07
N PHE A 31 27.84 -8.17 11.26
CA PHE A 31 27.85 -9.01 10.06
C PHE A 31 27.71 -10.51 10.39
N TYR A 32 28.40 -10.99 11.42
CA TYR A 32 28.31 -12.39 11.85
C TYR A 32 26.90 -12.75 12.33
N LEU A 33 26.28 -11.87 13.13
CA LEU A 33 24.88 -12.04 13.54
C LEU A 33 23.94 -11.97 12.33
N GLY A 34 24.11 -10.98 11.45
CA GLY A 34 23.32 -10.85 10.23
C GLY A 34 23.41 -12.08 9.33
N TRP A 35 24.58 -12.73 9.24
CA TRP A 35 24.75 -13.96 8.48
C TRP A 35 24.08 -15.17 9.11
N GLN A 36 24.12 -15.30 10.45
CA GLN A 36 23.40 -16.35 11.19
C GLN A 36 21.88 -16.23 11.02
N TYR A 37 21.35 -15.00 11.10
CA TYR A 37 19.91 -14.76 11.02
C TYR A 37 19.40 -14.56 9.58
N GLY A 38 20.28 -14.33 8.60
CA GLY A 38 19.91 -14.09 7.20
C GLY A 38 19.80 -15.35 6.33
N MET A 39 20.13 -16.54 6.85
CA MET A 39 20.08 -17.80 6.11
C MET A 39 18.75 -18.56 6.26
N GLU A 40 17.82 -18.10 7.10
CA GLU A 40 16.41 -18.43 6.95
C GLU A 40 15.85 -17.60 5.80
N SER A 41 16.21 -18.00 4.58
CA SER A 41 15.50 -17.59 3.37
C SER A 41 14.01 -17.83 3.61
N PRO A 42 13.12 -16.89 3.23
CA PRO A 42 11.70 -17.14 3.25
C PRO A 42 11.48 -18.41 2.43
N GLN A 43 11.04 -19.47 3.09
CA GLN A 43 10.57 -20.64 2.39
C GLN A 43 9.57 -20.14 1.36
N THR A 44 9.86 -20.43 0.10
CA THR A 44 8.92 -20.42 -0.99
C THR A 44 7.71 -21.23 -0.54
N LEU A 45 6.70 -20.55 0.01
CA LEU A 45 5.37 -21.08 0.24
C LEU A 45 4.68 -21.14 -1.13
N ASN A 46 5.23 -22.01 -1.98
CA ASN A 46 4.62 -22.48 -3.20
C ASN A 46 4.43 -24.00 -3.04
N GLU A 47 3.78 -24.36 -1.94
CA GLU A 47 3.13 -25.66 -1.82
C GLU A 47 1.66 -25.42 -2.18
N GLN A 48 1.45 -25.25 -3.49
CA GLN A 48 0.13 -25.28 -4.10
C GLN A 48 -0.41 -26.70 -3.87
N PRO A 49 -1.57 -26.88 -3.21
CA PRO A 49 -2.18 -28.19 -3.11
C PRO A 49 -2.47 -28.66 -4.53
N ASP A 50 -1.93 -29.86 -4.83
CA ASP A 50 -2.22 -30.64 -6.02
C ASP A 50 -3.74 -30.80 -6.16
N ILE A 51 -4.36 -29.89 -6.91
CA ILE A 51 -5.75 -30.01 -7.32
C ILE A 51 -5.76 -31.21 -8.25
N THR A 52 -6.17 -32.35 -7.70
CA THR A 52 -6.43 -33.58 -8.44
C THR A 52 -7.54 -33.25 -9.44
N ILE A 53 -7.14 -32.88 -10.66
CA ILE A 53 -8.05 -32.73 -11.80
C ILE A 53 -8.63 -34.11 -12.05
N ILE A 54 -9.86 -34.32 -11.60
CA ILE A 54 -10.73 -35.40 -12.08
C ILE A 54 -10.94 -35.10 -13.56
N SER A 55 -10.13 -35.75 -14.39
CA SER A 55 -10.30 -35.74 -15.83
C SER A 55 -11.53 -36.58 -16.15
N ASP A 56 -12.65 -35.89 -16.45
CA ASP A 56 -13.79 -36.50 -17.13
C ASP A 56 -13.39 -36.86 -18.57
N PRO A 57 -13.39 -38.14 -18.97
CA PRO A 57 -12.97 -38.56 -20.31
C PRO A 57 -14.08 -38.48 -21.37
N ASN A 58 -15.14 -37.67 -21.18
CA ASN A 58 -16.32 -37.67 -22.05
C ASN A 58 -16.81 -36.25 -22.43
N SER A 59 -15.93 -35.44 -23.02
CA SER A 59 -16.37 -34.31 -23.85
C SER A 59 -15.57 -34.29 -25.14
N ALA A 60 -15.98 -35.18 -26.06
CA ALA A 60 -15.83 -34.93 -27.49
C ALA A 60 -16.92 -33.94 -27.93
N ASP A 61 -16.71 -33.32 -29.09
CA ASP A 61 -17.63 -32.43 -29.82
C ASP A 61 -17.67 -30.99 -29.26
N GLU A 62 -17.37 -29.90 -29.97
CA GLU A 62 -17.30 -29.60 -31.40
C GLU A 62 -16.26 -28.49 -31.64
N LEU A 63 -15.65 -28.52 -32.81
CA LEU A 63 -14.80 -27.45 -33.35
C LEU A 63 -15.70 -26.46 -34.10
N PRO A 64 -15.93 -25.22 -33.65
CA PRO A 64 -16.56 -24.23 -34.50
C PRO A 64 -15.51 -23.67 -35.47
N ASP A 65 -15.83 -23.92 -36.73
CA ASP A 65 -15.18 -23.48 -37.93
C ASP A 65 -15.04 -21.95 -37.98
N SER A 66 -13.97 -21.53 -38.63
CA SER A 66 -13.72 -20.18 -39.12
C SER A 66 -14.96 -19.61 -39.79
N ASN A 67 -15.41 -18.40 -39.42
CA ASN A 67 -15.96 -17.38 -40.33
C ASN A 67 -16.24 -16.04 -39.61
N ASP A 68 -16.04 -14.99 -40.40
CA ASP A 68 -16.60 -13.64 -40.27
C ASP A 68 -16.01 -12.69 -39.22
N ILE A 69 -14.96 -12.00 -39.67
CA ILE A 69 -14.64 -10.62 -39.26
C ILE A 69 -15.80 -9.75 -39.78
N ASP A 70 -16.87 -9.66 -38.99
CA ASP A 70 -17.89 -8.65 -39.18
C ASP A 70 -17.27 -7.27 -38.90
N THR A 71 -17.44 -6.40 -39.89
CA THR A 71 -17.09 -5.00 -39.86
C THR A 71 -17.92 -4.36 -38.74
N VAL A 72 -17.29 -4.09 -37.59
CA VAL A 72 -17.91 -3.31 -36.54
C VAL A 72 -18.06 -1.88 -37.06
N ASP A 73 -19.31 -1.52 -37.38
CA ASP A 73 -19.73 -0.16 -37.65
C ASP A 73 -19.16 0.80 -36.58
N PRO A 74 -18.70 2.00 -36.98
CA PRO A 74 -18.29 3.01 -36.02
C PRO A 74 -19.49 3.37 -35.14
N VAL A 75 -19.38 3.05 -33.85
CA VAL A 75 -20.30 3.50 -32.80
C VAL A 75 -20.47 5.02 -32.96
N PRO A 76 -21.71 5.53 -33.13
CA PRO A 76 -21.96 6.97 -33.11
C PRO A 76 -21.45 7.52 -31.77
N GLN A 77 -20.54 8.47 -31.82
CA GLN A 77 -20.20 9.26 -30.63
C GLN A 77 -21.48 9.93 -30.16
N GLU A 78 -22.06 9.42 -29.06
CA GLU A 78 -23.05 10.17 -28.32
C GLU A 78 -22.38 11.45 -27.83
N ASP A 79 -22.91 12.57 -28.29
CA ASP A 79 -22.59 13.91 -27.83
C ASP A 79 -22.65 13.91 -26.30
N GLN A 80 -21.49 14.05 -25.65
CA GLN A 80 -21.43 14.32 -24.21
C GLN A 80 -22.19 15.62 -23.96
N GLU A 81 -23.37 15.48 -23.36
CA GLU A 81 -24.16 16.58 -22.85
C GLU A 81 -23.28 17.42 -21.91
N PRO A 82 -23.22 18.76 -22.07
CA PRO A 82 -22.43 19.62 -21.20
C PRO A 82 -22.87 19.44 -19.75
N SER A 83 -21.99 18.84 -18.96
CA SER A 83 -22.22 18.57 -17.54
C SER A 83 -22.70 19.83 -16.84
N LYS A 84 -23.93 19.72 -16.32
CA LYS A 84 -24.58 20.77 -15.54
C LYS A 84 -23.69 21.10 -14.33
N PRO A 85 -23.54 22.38 -13.95
CA PRO A 85 -22.78 22.75 -12.75
C PRO A 85 -23.29 21.97 -11.53
N ILE A 86 -22.43 21.13 -10.95
CA ILE A 86 -22.73 20.36 -9.75
C ILE A 86 -23.05 21.40 -8.65
N PRO A 87 -24.23 21.34 -8.01
CA PRO A 87 -24.54 22.24 -6.91
C PRO A 87 -23.53 22.03 -5.77
N PRO A 88 -23.17 23.08 -5.02
CA PRO A 88 -22.27 22.96 -3.88
C PRO A 88 -22.83 21.91 -2.91
N VAL A 89 -22.14 20.77 -2.81
CA VAL A 89 -22.48 19.68 -1.91
C VAL A 89 -22.39 20.26 -0.50
N LYS A 90 -23.53 20.40 0.18
CA LYS A 90 -23.55 20.70 1.61
C LYS A 90 -22.67 19.67 2.31
N PRO A 91 -21.81 20.07 3.28
CA PRO A 91 -21.03 19.13 4.07
C PRO A 91 -21.96 18.03 4.58
N ILE A 92 -21.74 16.81 4.09
CA ILE A 92 -22.42 15.65 4.64
C ILE A 92 -21.87 15.54 6.06
N VAL A 93 -22.70 15.98 7.00
CA VAL A 93 -22.43 15.82 8.43
C VAL A 93 -22.38 14.32 8.65
N SER A 94 -21.16 13.78 8.67
CA SER A 94 -20.92 12.38 8.98
C SER A 94 -21.60 12.11 10.32
N PRO A 95 -22.47 11.09 10.42
CA PRO A 95 -23.07 10.75 11.70
C PRO A 95 -21.95 10.54 12.73
N PRO A 96 -22.14 11.02 13.98
CA PRO A 96 -21.14 10.86 15.01
C PRO A 96 -20.78 9.37 15.15
N PRO A 97 -19.48 9.04 15.31
CA PRO A 97 -19.03 7.66 15.43
C PRO A 97 -19.81 7.01 16.57
N SER A 98 -20.63 6.01 16.23
CA SER A 98 -21.37 5.26 17.22
C SER A 98 -20.35 4.51 18.06
N SER A 99 -20.54 4.59 19.38
CA SER A 99 -19.71 4.00 20.43
C SER A 99 -19.07 2.66 20.03
N PRO A 100 -17.78 2.42 20.37
CA PRO A 100 -17.06 1.23 19.94
C PRO A 100 -17.78 -0.01 20.46
N ASN A 101 -18.29 -0.84 19.55
CA ASN A 101 -18.57 -2.23 19.88
C ASN A 101 -17.21 -2.88 20.14
N GLU A 102 -16.90 -3.13 21.41
CA GLU A 102 -15.73 -3.89 21.85
C GLU A 102 -15.80 -5.28 21.21
N GLY A 103 -15.09 -5.50 20.10
CA GLY A 103 -14.97 -6.85 19.53
C GLY A 103 -14.51 -6.96 18.08
N THR A 104 -14.71 -5.94 17.24
CA THR A 104 -14.32 -6.03 15.83
C THR A 104 -13.44 -4.84 15.46
N SER A 105 -12.14 -5.09 15.32
CA SER A 105 -11.20 -4.10 14.79
C SER A 105 -11.38 -4.04 13.28
N CYS A 106 -12.06 -3.00 12.79
CA CYS A 106 -12.15 -2.69 11.37
C CYS A 106 -10.94 -1.84 10.97
N GLY A 107 -10.27 -2.23 9.89
CA GLY A 107 -9.08 -1.53 9.41
C GLY A 107 -8.77 -1.85 7.96
N VAL A 108 -7.74 -1.18 7.45
CA VAL A 108 -7.22 -1.38 6.10
C VAL A 108 -6.48 -2.73 6.03
N THR A 109 -6.77 -3.54 5.02
CA THR A 109 -6.24 -4.90 4.84
C THR A 109 -5.29 -5.04 3.64
N ASN A 110 -4.92 -3.94 3.00
CA ASN A 110 -3.87 -3.91 2.00
C ASN A 110 -2.82 -2.83 2.34
N CYS A 111 -1.63 -2.93 1.77
CA CYS A 111 -0.51 -2.05 2.17
C CYS A 111 -0.22 -0.91 1.23
N HIS A 112 -0.46 -1.11 -0.08
CA HIS A 112 -0.12 -0.17 -1.13
C HIS A 112 -1.19 -0.21 -2.22
N GLY A 113 -1.13 0.77 -3.11
CA GLY A 113 -2.08 1.01 -4.18
C GLY A 113 -3.14 2.04 -3.81
N MET A 114 -3.78 2.58 -4.85
CA MET A 114 -4.89 3.52 -4.69
C MET A 114 -6.12 2.85 -4.08
N GLU A 115 -6.41 1.61 -4.48
CA GLU A 115 -7.56 0.86 -3.97
C GLU A 115 -7.36 0.50 -2.49
N VAL A 116 -8.25 0.97 -1.62
CA VAL A 116 -8.26 0.61 -0.20
C VAL A 116 -9.25 -0.53 0.03
N THR A 117 -8.75 -1.63 0.59
CA THR A 117 -9.57 -2.76 1.04
C THR A 117 -9.73 -2.69 2.55
N CYS A 118 -10.97 -2.81 3.03
CA CYS A 118 -11.29 -2.79 4.46
C CYS A 118 -11.70 -4.18 4.94
N GLY A 119 -11.29 -4.56 6.15
CA GLY A 119 -11.63 -5.84 6.74
C GLY A 119 -11.32 -5.90 8.23
N ASP A 120 -11.48 -7.10 8.80
CA ASP A 120 -11.13 -7.35 10.20
C ASP A 120 -9.61 -7.47 10.34
N VAL A 121 -9.01 -6.71 11.28
CA VAL A 121 -7.57 -6.70 11.56
C VAL A 121 -7.20 -7.40 12.87
N SER A 122 -8.14 -8.10 13.50
CA SER A 122 -7.95 -8.72 14.82
C SER A 122 -6.96 -9.89 14.83
N GLU A 123 -6.75 -10.56 13.68
CA GLU A 123 -5.84 -11.71 13.53
C GLU A 123 -4.42 -11.31 13.11
N GLY A 124 -3.92 -10.15 13.56
CA GLY A 124 -2.49 -9.82 13.49
C GLY A 124 -2.11 -8.65 12.59
N GLY A 125 -3.08 -7.94 12.01
CA GLY A 125 -2.84 -6.78 11.16
C GLY A 125 -2.03 -7.11 9.89
N VAL A 126 -2.14 -6.26 8.88
CA VAL A 126 -1.31 -6.42 7.68
C VAL A 126 0.03 -5.75 7.93
N MET A 127 1.09 -6.55 7.98
CA MET A 127 2.46 -6.05 8.11
C MET A 127 2.90 -5.46 6.77
N CYS A 128 2.93 -4.14 6.68
CA CYS A 128 3.30 -3.45 5.47
C CYS A 128 4.80 -3.20 5.38
N THR A 129 5.36 -3.46 4.20
CA THR A 129 6.70 -3.01 3.83
C THR A 129 6.72 -1.49 3.66
N MET A 130 7.90 -0.88 3.75
CA MET A 130 8.10 0.55 3.45
C MET A 130 8.10 0.84 1.94
N GLU A 131 7.47 -0.02 1.13
CA GLU A 131 7.32 0.23 -0.30
C GLU A 131 6.40 1.45 -0.48
N TYR A 132 6.60 2.24 -1.53
CA TYR A 132 5.69 3.31 -1.87
C TYR A 132 5.26 3.12 -3.31
N ARG A 133 3.95 3.09 -3.56
CA ARG A 133 3.39 3.05 -4.91
C ARG A 133 2.72 4.36 -5.25
N ILE A 134 2.72 4.70 -6.54
CA ILE A 134 2.01 5.86 -7.06
C ILE A 134 0.54 5.76 -6.63
N GLY A 135 0.06 6.82 -5.99
CA GLY A 135 -1.29 6.93 -5.47
C GLY A 135 -1.49 6.46 -4.02
N ASP A 136 -0.46 5.96 -3.35
CA ASP A 136 -0.54 5.56 -1.93
C ASP A 136 -1.02 6.73 -1.04
N PHE A 137 -0.71 7.98 -1.41
CA PHE A 137 -1.16 9.14 -0.65
C PHE A 137 -2.69 9.35 -0.74
N CYS A 138 -3.38 8.90 -1.78
CA CYS A 138 -4.85 9.04 -1.88
C CYS A 138 -5.58 8.31 -0.76
N ARG A 139 -4.95 7.29 -0.18
CA ARG A 139 -5.48 6.48 0.92
C ARG A 139 -5.72 7.29 2.18
N GLN A 140 -5.08 8.46 2.33
CA GLN A 140 -5.34 9.38 3.44
C GLN A 140 -6.76 9.97 3.43
N TYR A 141 -7.46 9.87 2.30
CA TYR A 141 -8.84 10.31 2.10
C TYR A 141 -9.86 9.18 2.27
N VAL A 142 -9.43 8.03 2.77
CA VAL A 142 -10.28 6.87 3.01
C VAL A 142 -10.13 6.43 4.44
N ASP A 143 -11.25 6.02 5.04
CA ASP A 143 -11.27 5.37 6.34
C ASP A 143 -11.96 4.00 6.25
N CYS A 144 -11.60 3.09 7.14
CA CYS A 144 -12.28 1.82 7.31
C CYS A 144 -13.09 1.88 8.58
N SER A 145 -14.42 1.89 8.44
CA SER A 145 -15.34 2.07 9.55
C SER A 145 -16.44 1.01 9.55
N VAL A 146 -16.96 0.68 10.73
CA VAL A 146 -18.06 -0.28 10.87
C VAL A 146 -19.38 0.42 10.55
N VAL A 147 -19.94 0.15 9.38
CA VAL A 147 -21.24 0.66 8.93
C VAL A 147 -22.23 -0.49 8.94
N ASN A 148 -23.31 -0.37 9.73
CA ASN A 148 -24.33 -1.41 9.90
C ASN A 148 -23.77 -2.80 10.28
N GLY A 149 -22.75 -2.82 11.15
CA GLY A 149 -22.13 -4.07 11.61
C GLY A 149 -21.19 -4.73 10.60
N THR A 150 -20.91 -4.09 9.45
CA THR A 150 -19.93 -4.55 8.46
C THR A 150 -18.79 -3.56 8.37
N CYS A 151 -17.55 -4.04 8.29
CA CYS A 151 -16.40 -3.18 8.02
C CYS A 151 -16.45 -2.71 6.57
N GLN A 152 -16.62 -1.40 6.36
CA GLN A 152 -16.80 -0.80 5.05
C GLN A 152 -15.83 0.36 4.84
N LYS A 153 -15.48 0.59 3.58
CA LYS A 153 -14.73 1.75 3.14
C LYS A 153 -15.63 2.99 3.19
N VAL A 154 -15.16 4.02 3.89
CA VAL A 154 -15.79 5.35 3.96
C VAL A 154 -14.86 6.33 3.25
N GLU A 155 -15.32 6.87 2.13
CA GLU A 155 -14.52 7.76 1.28
C GLU A 155 -14.85 9.23 1.56
N ASP A 156 -13.82 10.06 1.71
CA ASP A 156 -13.93 11.50 1.63
C ASP A 156 -14.13 11.90 0.16
N PRO A 157 -14.93 12.94 -0.16
CA PRO A 157 -15.10 13.42 -1.54
C PRO A 157 -13.78 13.73 -2.27
N ARG A 158 -12.71 14.05 -1.55
CA ARG A 158 -11.37 14.27 -2.11
C ARG A 158 -10.70 13.01 -2.64
N TYR A 159 -11.15 11.83 -2.22
CA TYR A 159 -10.59 10.56 -2.66
C TYR A 159 -10.76 10.36 -4.17
N GLU A 160 -11.97 10.58 -4.70
CA GLU A 160 -12.26 10.42 -6.13
C GLU A 160 -11.44 11.41 -6.97
N THR A 161 -11.35 12.67 -6.53
CA THR A 161 -10.50 13.69 -7.17
C THR A 161 -9.03 13.27 -7.18
N CYS A 162 -8.54 12.74 -6.06
CA CYS A 162 -7.17 12.26 -5.92
C CYS A 162 -6.89 11.09 -6.89
N VAL A 163 -7.73 10.06 -6.88
CA VAL A 163 -7.60 8.88 -7.74
C VAL A 163 -7.62 9.28 -9.20
N SER A 164 -8.59 10.10 -9.61
CA SER A 164 -8.70 10.55 -11.00
C SER A 164 -7.46 11.33 -11.47
N CYS A 165 -6.87 12.16 -10.61
CA CYS A 165 -5.62 12.85 -10.95
C CYS A 165 -4.46 11.85 -11.10
N VAL A 166 -4.30 10.93 -10.15
CA VAL A 166 -3.19 9.97 -10.14
C VAL A 166 -3.28 8.96 -11.28
N GLU A 167 -4.48 8.55 -11.70
CA GLU A 167 -4.66 7.67 -12.86
C GLU A 167 -4.00 8.22 -14.12
N THR A 168 -3.98 9.55 -14.29
CA THR A 168 -3.27 10.18 -15.42
C THR A 168 -1.74 10.02 -15.34
N CYS A 169 -1.19 9.85 -14.13
CA CYS A 169 0.23 9.65 -13.90
C CYS A 169 0.67 8.20 -14.16
N LEU A 170 -0.25 7.22 -14.11
CA LEU A 170 0.08 5.80 -14.33
C LEU A 170 0.48 5.48 -15.78
N GLY A 171 0.13 6.34 -16.74
CA GLY A 171 0.52 6.19 -18.14
C GLY A 171 1.93 6.68 -18.46
N ILE A 172 2.65 7.25 -17.49
CA ILE A 172 3.99 7.80 -17.69
C ILE A 172 5.03 6.68 -17.53
N GLU A 173 5.81 6.40 -18.58
CA GLU A 173 6.81 5.33 -18.57
C GLU A 173 7.99 5.61 -17.63
N ASP A 174 8.43 6.87 -17.53
CA ASP A 174 9.53 7.25 -16.64
C ASP A 174 9.02 7.40 -15.19
N PRO A 175 9.58 6.65 -14.22
CA PRO A 175 9.12 6.72 -12.83
C PRO A 175 9.31 8.11 -12.19
N THR A 176 10.36 8.84 -12.55
CA THR A 176 10.65 10.17 -11.99
C THR A 176 9.58 11.17 -12.41
N ASP A 177 9.20 11.12 -13.69
CA ASP A 177 8.12 11.95 -14.23
C ASP A 177 6.76 11.54 -13.66
N ALA A 178 6.53 10.24 -13.44
CA ALA A 178 5.30 9.74 -12.83
C ALA A 178 5.14 10.20 -11.36
N PHE A 179 6.22 10.20 -10.57
CA PHE A 179 6.21 10.76 -9.21
C PHE A 179 6.09 12.29 -9.20
N SER A 180 6.70 12.97 -10.16
CA SER A 180 6.55 14.43 -10.30
C SER A 180 5.12 14.82 -10.69
N CYS A 181 4.44 13.98 -11.48
CA CYS A 181 3.01 14.09 -11.76
C CYS A 181 2.19 13.91 -10.48
N GLU A 182 2.48 12.87 -9.68
CA GLU A 182 1.80 12.62 -8.41
C GLU A 182 1.93 13.80 -7.43
N GLU A 183 3.09 14.43 -7.34
CA GLU A 183 3.31 15.59 -6.46
C GLU A 183 2.33 16.74 -6.76
N ARG A 184 2.01 16.96 -8.03
CA ARG A 184 1.02 17.97 -8.44
C ARG A 184 -0.39 17.60 -7.97
N CYS A 185 -0.76 16.32 -8.06
CA CYS A 185 -2.06 15.83 -7.60
C CYS A 185 -2.29 16.03 -6.09
N ARG A 186 -1.23 16.20 -5.29
CA ARG A 186 -1.36 16.49 -3.84
C ARG A 186 -1.83 17.90 -3.54
N THR A 187 -1.76 18.80 -4.53
CA THR A 187 -2.08 20.23 -4.37
C THR A 187 -3.45 20.62 -4.94
N GLU A 188 -4.14 19.67 -5.57
CA GLU A 188 -5.53 19.79 -6.05
C GLU A 188 -6.53 19.54 -4.92
#